data_AF-A0A9P9IA17-F1
#
_entry.id   AF-A0A9P9IA17-F1
#
_cell.length_a   1.000
_cell.length_b   1.000
_cell.length_c   1.000
_cell.angle_alpha   90.00
_cell.angle_beta   90.00
_cell.angle_gamma   90.00
#
_symmetry.space_group_name_H-M   'P 1'
#
loop_
_entity.id
_entity.type
_entity.pdbx_description
1 polymer ?
#
loop_
_entity_poly.entity_id
_entity_poly.type
_entity_poly.pdbx_seq_one_letter_code
_entity_poly.pdbx_strand_id
1 'polypeptide(L)'
;MAESKEVDPNYLRILPQFLELKFDAAHKFEKQEWIIHNTVDESKFFLGILSGQIRKNWFGKNYEARSDKNEHKQEWEEFCKEHHVDMTRLPLRHYIYSKAGLKSLNLIGIDVHGGLKRLCDMLQSKGSATNHNSSWVIIKDPEMASKYINIGLPLSSALPDYPESLEKACHLYSKISTLVVPERDNDLDIKILLHGNSNKAWELAREKFRLKIKDHYRQMILDIAHEERLYGHLFDIRNKKRKRDAGS
;
A
#
# COMPACT_ATOMS: atom_id res chain seq x y z
N MET A 1 8.68 -10.15 -29.48
CA MET A 1 8.84 -9.28 -28.30
C MET A 1 7.45 -8.98 -27.79
N ALA A 2 7.08 -9.45 -26.60
CA ALA A 2 5.75 -9.19 -26.05
C ALA A 2 5.68 -7.72 -25.63
N GLU A 3 4.67 -7.00 -26.10
CA GLU A 3 4.38 -5.63 -25.67
C GLU A 3 4.34 -5.61 -24.13
N SER A 4 5.22 -4.80 -23.52
CA SER A 4 5.15 -4.61 -22.08
C SER A 4 3.82 -3.92 -21.81
N LYS A 5 2.84 -4.65 -21.27
CA LYS A 5 1.62 -4.05 -20.74
C LYS A 5 2.08 -2.92 -19.81
N GLU A 6 1.69 -1.70 -20.14
CA GLU A 6 2.01 -0.51 -19.37
C GLU A 6 1.55 -0.77 -17.92
N VAL A 7 2.50 -0.74 -16.99
CA VAL A 7 2.22 -0.98 -15.57
C VAL A 7 1.66 0.31 -14.99
N ASP A 8 0.57 0.21 -14.22
CA ASP A 8 0.00 1.37 -13.53
C ASP A 8 1.10 2.07 -12.70
N PRO A 9 1.36 3.38 -12.91
CA PRO A 9 2.42 4.10 -12.20
C PRO A 9 2.29 4.02 -10.67
N ASN A 10 1.08 3.85 -10.14
CA ASN A 10 0.84 3.71 -8.70
C ASN A 10 1.38 2.37 -8.14
N TYR A 11 1.73 1.41 -8.99
CA TYR A 11 2.34 0.15 -8.61
C TYR A 11 3.83 0.30 -8.37
N LEU A 12 4.48 1.31 -8.95
CA LEU A 12 5.92 1.58 -8.84
C LEU A 12 6.36 2.02 -7.43
N ARG A 13 5.47 1.95 -6.44
CA ARG A 13 5.81 2.09 -5.03
C ARG A 13 5.38 0.84 -4.29
N ILE A 14 6.36 0.10 -3.77
CA ILE A 14 6.14 -1.09 -2.95
C ILE A 14 5.82 -0.62 -1.53
N LEU A 15 4.52 -0.59 -1.20
CA LEU A 15 4.05 -0.26 0.15
C LEU A 15 4.21 -1.46 1.11
N PRO A 16 4.26 -1.25 2.44
CA PRO A 16 4.15 -2.34 3.41
C PRO A 16 2.82 -3.07 3.29
N GLN A 17 2.70 -4.33 3.72
CA GLN A 17 1.43 -5.08 3.61
C GLN A 17 0.27 -4.38 4.33
N PHE A 18 0.51 -3.82 5.51
CA PHE A 18 -0.50 -3.08 6.26
C PHE A 18 -0.06 -1.63 6.41
N LEU A 19 -1.00 -0.76 6.75
CA LEU A 19 -0.70 0.64 7.00
C LEU A 19 0.13 0.78 8.29
N GLU A 20 1.41 1.11 8.15
CA GLU A 20 2.34 1.30 9.27
C GLU A 20 2.49 2.79 9.60
N LEU A 21 2.09 3.18 10.81
CA LEU A 21 2.15 4.57 11.26
C LEU A 21 3.54 4.89 11.84
N LYS A 22 4.02 6.11 11.60
CA LYS A 22 5.28 6.63 12.18
C LYS A 22 5.08 7.37 13.51
N PHE A 23 3.85 7.42 14.00
CA PHE A 23 3.48 8.01 15.27
C PHE A 23 2.69 7.00 16.10
N ASP A 24 2.72 7.14 17.41
CA ASP A 24 1.86 6.38 18.30
C ASP A 24 0.46 7.00 18.31
N ALA A 25 -0.51 6.30 17.70
CA ALA A 25 -1.90 6.74 17.67
C ALA A 25 -2.65 6.45 18.99
N ALA A 26 -2.09 5.63 19.88
CA ALA A 26 -2.75 5.21 21.12
C ALA A 26 -2.74 6.30 22.22
N HIS A 27 -1.84 7.27 22.14
CA HIS A 27 -1.54 8.18 23.27
C HIS A 27 -2.18 9.58 23.22
N LYS A 28 -2.92 9.97 22.16
CA LYS A 28 -3.17 11.41 21.93
C LYS A 28 -4.59 11.86 21.57
N PHE A 29 -5.56 10.97 21.48
CA PHE A 29 -6.94 11.41 21.22
C PHE A 29 -7.69 11.48 22.55
N GLU A 30 -7.44 12.53 23.33
CA GLU A 30 -8.38 12.92 24.39
C GLU A 30 -9.76 13.10 23.76
N LYS A 31 -10.84 12.92 24.53
CA LYS A 31 -12.25 12.97 24.08
C LYS A 31 -12.60 14.33 23.45
N GLN A 32 -12.10 14.61 22.26
CA GLN A 32 -12.43 15.80 21.51
C GLN A 32 -13.85 15.62 20.97
N GLU A 33 -14.67 16.64 21.16
CA GLU A 33 -15.91 16.80 20.43
C GLU A 33 -15.56 16.79 18.94
N TRP A 34 -16.16 15.86 18.18
CA TRP A 34 -15.79 15.61 16.79
C TRP A 34 -16.37 16.72 15.92
N ILE A 35 -15.63 17.81 15.82
CA ILE A 35 -15.92 18.83 14.82
C ILE A 35 -15.01 18.53 13.63
N ILE A 36 -15.61 18.19 12.48
CA ILE A 36 -14.89 17.97 11.22
C ILE A 36 -14.29 19.31 10.79
N HIS A 37 -13.03 19.54 11.10
CA HIS A 37 -12.29 20.71 10.67
C HIS A 37 -11.33 20.40 9.52
N ASN A 38 -11.30 19.15 9.04
CA ASN A 38 -10.33 18.68 8.04
C ASN A 38 -8.91 19.03 8.48
N THR A 39 -8.54 18.57 9.68
CA THR A 39 -7.25 18.89 10.30
C THR A 39 -6.23 17.76 10.14
N VAL A 40 -4.96 18.11 10.37
CA VAL A 40 -3.87 17.12 10.42
C VAL A 40 -4.09 16.11 11.57
N ASP A 41 -4.67 16.52 12.69
CA ASP A 41 -4.92 15.62 13.82
C ASP A 41 -6.06 14.64 13.54
N GLU A 42 -7.12 15.06 12.83
CA GLU A 42 -8.13 14.14 12.28
C GLU A 42 -7.51 13.12 11.31
N SER A 43 -6.54 13.55 10.51
CA SER A 43 -5.82 12.67 9.59
C SER A 43 -5.06 11.58 10.36
N LYS A 44 -4.37 11.94 11.44
CA LYS A 44 -3.70 10.97 12.32
C LYS A 44 -4.68 10.01 12.97
N PHE A 45 -5.84 10.49 13.41
CA PHE A 45 -6.87 9.65 14.01
C PHE A 45 -7.41 8.63 12.99
N PHE A 46 -7.76 9.10 11.79
CA PHE A 46 -8.28 8.24 10.74
C PHE A 46 -7.26 7.18 10.32
N LEU A 47 -5.99 7.57 10.19
CA LEU A 47 -4.88 6.64 9.99
C LEU A 47 -4.76 5.62 11.13
N GLY A 48 -4.93 6.03 12.38
CA GLY A 48 -4.95 5.14 13.57
C GLY A 48 -6.02 4.07 13.49
N ILE A 49 -7.17 4.40 12.91
CA ILE A 49 -8.27 3.45 12.71
C ILE A 49 -7.97 2.48 11.57
N LEU A 50 -7.50 3.00 10.44
CA LEU A 50 -7.19 2.19 9.26
C LEU A 50 -6.01 1.24 9.47
N SER A 51 -5.04 1.65 10.30
CA SER A 51 -3.91 0.81 10.73
C SER A 51 -4.29 -0.19 11.82
N GLY A 52 -5.45 0.00 12.44
CA GLY A 52 -5.96 -0.86 13.50
C GLY A 52 -5.43 -0.58 14.90
N GLN A 53 -4.66 0.50 15.07
CA GLN A 53 -4.19 0.96 16.37
C GLN A 53 -5.33 1.53 17.25
N ILE A 54 -6.42 2.02 16.63
CA ILE A 54 -7.60 2.57 17.33
C ILE A 54 -8.83 1.69 17.10
N ARG A 55 -9.53 1.30 18.18
CA ARG A 55 -10.72 0.43 18.11
C ARG A 55 -11.99 1.19 17.68
N LYS A 56 -12.82 0.53 16.86
CA LYS A 56 -14.11 1.02 16.34
C LYS A 56 -15.17 1.44 17.38
N ASN A 57 -15.01 1.06 18.66
CA ASN A 57 -16.04 1.31 19.69
C ASN A 57 -16.08 2.76 20.21
N TRP A 58 -15.08 3.59 19.89
CA TRP A 58 -15.06 5.02 20.25
C TRP A 58 -16.02 5.89 19.43
N PHE A 59 -16.59 5.32 18.38
CA PHE A 59 -17.25 6.07 17.31
C PHE A 59 -18.66 6.49 17.69
N GLY A 60 -19.25 5.86 18.72
CA GLY A 60 -20.69 5.84 18.98
C GLY A 60 -21.31 7.10 19.56
N LYS A 61 -20.58 7.92 20.33
CA LYS A 61 -21.22 8.92 21.22
C LYS A 61 -21.12 10.39 20.82
N ASN A 62 -20.14 10.81 20.02
CA ASN A 62 -19.79 12.24 19.96
C ASN A 62 -19.85 12.87 18.55
N TYR A 63 -20.53 12.24 17.58
CA TYR A 63 -20.78 12.86 16.28
C TYR A 63 -22.03 13.74 16.35
N GLU A 64 -21.89 14.93 16.92
CA GLU A 64 -22.86 16.01 16.77
C GLU A 64 -22.34 16.97 15.70
N ALA A 65 -22.66 16.68 14.44
CA ALA A 65 -22.41 17.63 13.37
C ALA A 65 -23.15 18.94 13.67
N ARG A 66 -22.39 20.03 13.86
CA ARG A 66 -22.93 21.41 13.81
C ARG A 66 -23.33 21.82 12.38
N SER A 67 -22.91 21.07 11.36
CA SER A 67 -23.34 21.27 9.97
C SER A 67 -24.79 20.82 9.77
N ASP A 68 -25.43 21.45 8.80
CA ASP A 68 -26.85 21.27 8.50
C ASP A 68 -27.11 19.78 8.16
N LYS A 69 -27.74 19.04 9.08
CA LYS A 69 -28.00 17.59 8.92
C LYS A 69 -28.73 17.27 7.62
N ASN A 70 -29.47 18.25 7.09
CA ASN A 70 -30.20 18.15 5.84
C ASN A 70 -29.27 18.12 4.62
N GLU A 71 -28.21 18.94 4.61
CA GLU A 71 -27.23 18.98 3.50
C GLU A 71 -26.51 17.63 3.39
N HIS A 72 -25.96 17.12 4.50
CA HIS A 72 -25.30 15.81 4.48
C HIS A 72 -26.23 14.66 4.13
N LYS A 73 -27.51 14.76 4.50
CA LYS A 73 -28.51 13.76 4.12
C LYS A 73 -28.74 13.78 2.61
N GLN A 74 -28.89 14.96 2.01
CA GLN A 74 -29.03 15.09 0.55
C GLN A 74 -27.81 14.55 -0.20
N GLU A 75 -26.60 14.96 0.21
CA GLU A 75 -25.35 14.47 -0.39
C GLU A 75 -25.23 12.93 -0.29
N TRP A 76 -25.65 12.35 0.83
CA TRP A 76 -25.65 10.90 1.03
C TRP A 76 -26.69 10.19 0.15
N GLU A 77 -27.90 10.75 0.04
CA GLU A 77 -28.95 10.20 -0.81
C GLU A 77 -28.53 10.21 -2.29
N GLU A 78 -27.94 11.33 -2.74
CA GLU A 78 -27.37 11.47 -4.09
C GLU A 78 -26.25 10.46 -4.33
N PHE A 79 -25.30 10.34 -3.38
CA PHE A 79 -24.22 9.36 -3.46
C PHE A 79 -24.72 7.92 -3.55
N CYS A 80 -25.72 7.55 -2.73
CA CYS A 80 -26.33 6.23 -2.76
C CYS A 80 -27.01 5.96 -4.12
N LYS A 81 -27.69 6.98 -4.67
CA LYS A 81 -28.32 6.89 -5.99
C LYS A 81 -27.31 6.73 -7.12
N GLU A 82 -26.28 7.57 -7.15
CA GLU A 82 -25.21 7.57 -8.16
C GLU A 82 -24.45 6.24 -8.20
N HIS A 83 -24.15 5.68 -7.03
CA HIS A 83 -23.35 4.46 -6.94
C HIS A 83 -24.18 3.17 -6.78
N HIS A 84 -25.51 3.27 -6.87
CA HIS A 84 -26.46 2.18 -6.68
C HIS A 84 -26.25 1.42 -5.34
N VAL A 85 -26.03 2.17 -4.26
CA VAL A 85 -25.84 1.63 -2.91
C VAL A 85 -27.15 1.68 -2.16
N ASP A 86 -27.56 0.53 -1.61
CA ASP A 86 -28.72 0.45 -0.71
C ASP A 86 -28.45 1.27 0.57
N MET A 87 -29.32 2.24 0.83
CA MET A 87 -29.25 3.13 2.00
C MET A 87 -29.31 2.38 3.33
N THR A 88 -29.92 1.19 3.38
CA THR A 88 -29.94 0.35 4.57
C THR A 88 -28.57 -0.26 4.87
N ARG A 89 -27.73 -0.43 3.84
CA ARG A 89 -26.38 -1.00 3.94
C ARG A 89 -25.32 0.06 4.26
N LEU A 90 -25.52 1.31 3.84
CA LEU A 90 -24.65 2.44 4.16
C LEU A 90 -25.40 3.49 4.99
N PRO A 91 -25.41 3.37 6.33
CA PRO A 91 -25.96 4.41 7.20
C PRO A 91 -25.28 5.76 6.97
N LEU A 92 -26.06 6.85 7.01
CA LEU A 92 -25.59 8.24 6.84
C LEU A 92 -24.32 8.53 7.65
N ARG A 93 -24.27 8.07 8.91
CA ARG A 93 -23.10 8.24 9.78
C ARG A 93 -21.82 7.64 9.19
N HIS A 94 -21.90 6.44 8.61
CA HIS A 94 -20.76 5.77 7.98
C HIS A 94 -20.31 6.51 6.72
N TYR A 95 -21.25 7.04 5.94
CA TYR A 95 -20.94 7.86 4.77
C TYR A 95 -20.19 9.12 5.18
N ILE A 96 -20.73 9.90 6.12
CA ILE A 96 -20.11 11.13 6.60
C ILE A 96 -18.70 10.88 7.15
N TYR A 97 -18.56 9.83 7.96
CA TYR A 97 -17.27 9.43 8.52
C TYR A 97 -16.25 9.06 7.42
N SER A 98 -16.67 8.29 6.42
CA SER A 98 -15.80 7.92 5.29
C SER A 98 -15.44 9.14 4.46
N LYS A 99 -16.38 10.09 4.27
CA LYS A 99 -16.16 11.33 3.54
C LYS A 99 -15.13 12.22 4.23
N ALA A 100 -15.28 12.41 5.55
CA ALA A 100 -14.31 13.14 6.37
C ALA A 100 -12.94 12.45 6.30
N GLY A 101 -12.90 11.13 6.49
CA GLY A 101 -11.69 10.34 6.42
C GLY A 101 -10.95 10.46 5.09
N LEU A 102 -11.66 10.40 3.96
CA LEU A 102 -11.05 10.59 2.65
C LEU A 102 -10.46 11.99 2.50
N LYS A 103 -11.18 13.03 2.94
CA LYS A 103 -10.66 14.41 2.93
C LYS A 103 -9.39 14.53 3.78
N SER A 104 -9.39 13.95 4.98
CA SER A 104 -8.22 13.96 5.86
C SER A 104 -7.02 13.22 5.26
N LEU A 105 -7.23 12.05 4.63
CA LEU A 105 -6.16 11.35 3.92
C LEU A 105 -5.57 12.21 2.79
N ASN A 106 -6.43 12.87 2.01
CA ASN A 106 -5.98 13.70 0.89
C ASN A 106 -5.10 14.86 1.37
N LEU A 107 -5.37 15.44 2.55
CA LEU A 107 -4.56 16.51 3.13
C LEU A 107 -3.12 16.09 3.46
N ILE A 108 -2.90 14.80 3.71
CA ILE A 108 -1.57 14.26 4.02
C ILE A 108 -0.95 13.51 2.83
N GLY A 109 -1.46 13.73 1.62
CA GLY A 109 -0.88 13.16 0.40
C GLY A 109 -1.30 11.72 0.09
N ILE A 110 -2.37 11.24 0.71
CA ILE A 110 -2.87 9.87 0.54
C ILE A 110 -4.27 9.90 -0.09
N ASP A 111 -4.48 9.13 -1.13
CA ASP A 111 -5.77 8.96 -1.79
C ASP A 111 -6.19 7.48 -1.80
N VAL A 112 -7.46 7.20 -2.12
CA VAL A 112 -8.04 5.86 -2.16
C VAL A 112 -8.36 5.49 -3.60
N HIS A 113 -7.81 4.39 -4.09
CA HIS A 113 -8.23 3.85 -5.38
C HIS A 113 -9.71 3.47 -5.35
N GLY A 114 -10.50 3.97 -6.31
CA GLY A 114 -11.96 3.83 -6.29
C GLY A 114 -12.70 4.81 -5.36
N GLY A 115 -11.97 5.77 -4.77
CA GLY A 115 -12.51 6.93 -4.05
C GLY A 115 -13.37 6.58 -2.83
N LEU A 116 -14.33 7.47 -2.55
CA LEU A 116 -15.19 7.40 -1.36
C LEU A 116 -16.00 6.10 -1.30
N LYS A 117 -16.52 5.63 -2.44
CA LYS A 117 -17.25 4.36 -2.52
C LYS A 117 -16.40 3.19 -2.03
N ARG A 118 -15.16 3.10 -2.52
CA ARG A 118 -14.26 2.02 -2.11
C ARG A 118 -13.94 2.08 -0.61
N LEU A 119 -13.74 3.28 -0.07
CA LEU A 119 -13.50 3.50 1.35
C LEU A 119 -14.70 3.05 2.21
N CYS A 120 -15.92 3.41 1.80
CA CYS A 120 -17.17 2.94 2.42
C CYS A 120 -17.24 1.41 2.42
N ASP A 121 -17.05 0.77 1.26
CA ASP A 121 -17.08 -0.69 1.11
C ASP A 121 -16.03 -1.38 1.99
N MET A 122 -14.84 -0.79 2.08
CA MET A 122 -13.74 -1.30 2.90
C MET A 122 -14.08 -1.26 4.40
N LEU A 123 -14.62 -0.15 4.88
CA LEU A 123 -14.95 0.02 6.29
C LEU A 123 -16.15 -0.83 6.73
N GLN A 124 -17.05 -1.16 5.80
CA GLN A 124 -18.19 -2.07 6.01
C GLN A 124 -17.81 -3.55 5.95
N SER A 125 -16.97 -3.95 5.00
CA SER A 125 -16.64 -5.37 4.73
C SER A 125 -15.82 -6.04 5.84
N LYS A 126 -15.07 -5.27 6.64
CA LYS A 126 -14.38 -5.79 7.83
C LYS A 126 -15.15 -5.42 9.09
N GLY A 127 -15.72 -6.43 9.75
CA GLY A 127 -16.26 -6.32 11.11
C GLY A 127 -15.20 -5.87 12.12
N SER A 128 -14.74 -6.77 13.02
CA SER A 128 -13.75 -6.48 14.07
C SER A 128 -12.29 -6.51 13.61
N ALA A 129 -11.99 -6.93 12.38
CA ALA A 129 -10.61 -7.03 11.88
C ALA A 129 -10.05 -5.64 11.56
N THR A 130 -8.99 -5.26 12.28
CA THR A 130 -8.51 -3.87 12.37
C THR A 130 -7.47 -3.47 11.33
N ASN A 131 -6.86 -4.41 10.59
CA ASN A 131 -5.75 -4.08 9.68
C ASN A 131 -6.16 -4.20 8.22
N HIS A 132 -6.24 -3.07 7.51
CA HIS A 132 -6.47 -3.03 6.07
C HIS A 132 -5.16 -3.20 5.30
N ASN A 133 -5.13 -4.04 4.26
CA ASN A 133 -3.96 -4.14 3.38
C ASN A 133 -3.77 -2.78 2.70
N SER A 134 -2.55 -2.26 2.59
CA SER A 134 -2.28 -0.95 1.98
C SER A 134 -2.54 -0.89 0.46
N SER A 135 -2.87 -2.00 -0.20
CA SER A 135 -3.07 -2.07 -1.66
C SER A 135 -4.05 -1.05 -2.22
N TRP A 136 -5.03 -0.56 -1.44
CA TRP A 136 -6.00 0.46 -1.86
C TRP A 136 -5.45 1.90 -1.84
N VAL A 137 -4.28 2.13 -1.24
CA VAL A 137 -3.70 3.47 -1.03
C VAL A 137 -2.98 3.98 -2.27
N ILE A 138 -3.32 5.17 -2.74
CA ILE A 138 -2.54 5.92 -3.73
C ILE A 138 -1.73 6.99 -2.99
N ILE A 139 -0.43 7.06 -3.23
CA ILE A 139 0.42 8.12 -2.66
C ILE A 139 0.49 9.25 -3.68
N LYS A 140 -0.21 10.36 -3.40
CA LYS A 140 -0.24 11.57 -4.24
C LYS A 140 0.92 12.51 -3.93
N ASP A 141 1.25 12.66 -2.65
CA ASP A 141 2.37 13.44 -2.17
C ASP A 141 3.24 12.58 -1.24
N PRO A 142 4.32 11.98 -1.77
CA PRO A 142 5.24 11.15 -0.99
C PRO A 142 5.91 11.92 0.15
N GLU A 143 6.24 13.19 -0.04
CA GLU A 143 6.94 13.99 0.98
C GLU A 143 6.04 14.19 2.19
N MET A 144 4.79 14.58 1.96
CA MET A 144 3.82 14.76 3.04
C MET A 144 3.42 13.43 3.68
N ALA A 145 3.09 12.41 2.87
CA ALA A 145 2.69 11.10 3.39
C ALA A 145 3.77 10.43 4.23
N SER A 146 5.05 10.61 3.86
CA SER A 146 6.19 10.05 4.59
C SER A 146 6.33 10.54 6.03
N LYS A 147 5.70 11.66 6.39
CA LYS A 147 5.70 12.19 7.76
C LYS A 147 4.78 11.39 8.69
N TYR A 148 3.80 10.70 8.14
CA TYR A 148 2.74 10.04 8.91
C TYR A 148 2.80 8.51 8.82
N ILE A 149 3.18 7.99 7.65
CA ILE A 149 3.18 6.54 7.38
C ILE A 149 4.49 6.06 6.76
N ASN A 150 4.75 4.76 6.86
CA ASN A 150 5.76 4.10 6.05
C ASN A 150 5.25 3.97 4.60
N ILE A 151 5.80 4.78 3.70
CA ILE A 151 5.47 4.77 2.26
C ILE A 151 6.31 3.78 1.44
N GLY A 152 7.05 2.90 2.13
CA GLY A 152 7.82 1.81 1.52
C GLY A 152 8.90 2.26 0.54
N LEU A 153 9.11 1.50 -0.52
CA LEU A 153 10.21 1.67 -1.47
C LEU A 153 9.69 2.15 -2.84
N PRO A 154 10.14 3.31 -3.36
CA PRO A 154 9.90 3.68 -4.75
C PRO A 154 10.79 2.85 -5.70
N LEU A 155 10.23 2.50 -6.85
CA LEU A 155 10.91 1.86 -7.97
C LEU A 155 11.06 2.87 -9.11
N SER A 156 12.20 2.85 -9.80
CA SER A 156 12.44 3.63 -11.02
C SER A 156 11.58 3.15 -12.18
N SER A 157 11.34 1.83 -12.26
CA SER A 157 10.59 1.21 -13.33
C SER A 157 9.95 -0.12 -12.89
N ALA A 158 9.06 -0.67 -13.74
CA ALA A 158 8.45 -1.98 -13.52
C ALA A 158 9.43 -3.15 -13.70
N LEU A 159 10.54 -2.91 -14.41
CA LEU A 159 11.66 -3.83 -14.57
C LEU A 159 12.81 -3.30 -13.71
N PRO A 160 13.12 -3.93 -12.57
CA PRO A 160 14.20 -3.47 -11.72
C PRO A 160 15.53 -3.41 -12.46
N ASP A 161 16.31 -2.37 -12.20
CA ASP A 161 17.66 -2.26 -12.72
C ASP A 161 18.53 -3.36 -12.10
N TYR A 162 19.39 -3.98 -12.91
CA TYR A 162 20.28 -5.04 -12.46
C TYR A 162 21.34 -4.46 -11.50
N PRO A 163 21.44 -4.92 -10.24
CA PRO A 163 22.40 -4.36 -9.29
C PRO A 163 23.85 -4.60 -9.70
N GLU A 164 24.73 -3.63 -9.42
CA GLU A 164 26.16 -3.71 -9.77
C GLU A 164 26.97 -4.72 -8.92
N SER A 165 26.42 -5.19 -7.80
CA SER A 165 27.11 -6.13 -6.90
C SER A 165 26.12 -6.99 -6.11
N LEU A 166 26.60 -8.14 -5.61
CA LEU A 166 25.81 -9.03 -4.77
C LEU A 166 25.33 -8.34 -3.49
N GLU A 167 26.18 -7.49 -2.90
CA GLU A 167 25.83 -6.72 -1.69
C GLU A 167 24.64 -5.78 -1.94
N LYS A 168 24.68 -5.02 -3.05
CA LYS A 168 23.56 -4.14 -3.44
C LYS A 168 22.29 -4.94 -3.70
N ALA A 169 22.39 -6.08 -4.38
CA ALA A 169 21.25 -6.95 -4.65
C ALA A 169 20.62 -7.49 -3.36
N CYS A 170 21.44 -8.00 -2.44
CA CYS A 170 21.01 -8.49 -1.12
C CYS A 170 20.31 -7.40 -0.31
N HIS A 171 20.84 -6.18 -0.30
CA HIS A 171 20.26 -5.04 0.40
C HIS A 171 18.87 -4.66 -0.14
N LEU A 172 18.73 -4.57 -1.47
CA LEU A 172 17.45 -4.25 -2.10
C LEU A 172 16.40 -5.34 -1.86
N TYR A 173 16.77 -6.61 -2.00
CA TYR A 173 15.88 -7.73 -1.72
C TYR A 173 15.47 -7.79 -0.25
N SER A 174 16.38 -7.51 0.68
CA SER A 174 16.08 -7.44 2.11
C SER A 174 14.99 -6.40 2.38
N LYS A 175 15.13 -5.19 1.83
CA LYS A 175 14.10 -4.13 1.93
C LYS A 175 12.76 -4.54 1.33
N ILE A 176 12.74 -5.21 0.19
CA ILE A 176 11.49 -5.63 -0.46
C ILE A 176 10.85 -6.78 0.32
N SER A 177 11.66 -7.69 0.86
CA SER A 177 11.17 -8.85 1.60
C SER A 177 10.49 -8.49 2.91
N THR A 178 10.87 -7.38 3.56
CA THR A 178 10.16 -6.87 4.74
C THR A 178 8.81 -6.23 4.38
N LEU A 179 8.68 -5.67 3.18
CA LEU A 179 7.46 -5.00 2.72
C LEU A 179 6.43 -5.96 2.10
N VAL A 180 6.89 -7.09 1.56
CA VAL A 180 6.08 -8.05 0.81
C VAL A 180 6.07 -9.40 1.51
N VAL A 181 4.95 -9.70 2.18
CA VAL A 181 4.71 -10.99 2.82
C VAL A 181 4.45 -12.04 1.76
N PRO A 182 5.07 -13.24 1.84
CA PRO A 182 4.84 -14.30 0.88
C PRO A 182 3.39 -14.81 0.97
N GLU A 183 2.60 -14.53 -0.05
CA GLU A 183 1.38 -15.27 -0.38
C GLU A 183 1.65 -16.20 -1.57
N ARG A 184 0.85 -17.26 -1.71
CA ARG A 184 0.97 -18.18 -2.85
C ARG A 184 0.45 -17.47 -4.12
N ASP A 185 1.38 -17.13 -5.01
CA ASP A 185 1.12 -16.33 -6.23
C ASP A 185 0.06 -16.98 -7.16
N ASN A 186 -0.04 -18.31 -7.15
CA ASN A 186 -0.98 -19.09 -7.96
C ASN A 186 -2.47 -18.79 -7.66
N ASP A 187 -2.80 -18.25 -6.49
CA ASP A 187 -4.18 -17.94 -6.13
C ASP A 187 -4.62 -16.56 -6.64
N LEU A 188 -3.68 -15.65 -6.92
CA LEU A 188 -4.02 -14.26 -7.26
C LEU A 188 -4.59 -14.11 -8.66
N ASP A 189 -4.08 -14.84 -9.65
CA ASP A 189 -4.62 -14.77 -11.02
C ASP A 189 -6.08 -15.23 -11.09
N ILE A 190 -6.38 -16.31 -10.39
CA ILE A 190 -7.74 -16.83 -10.27
C ILE A 190 -8.61 -15.80 -9.54
N LYS A 191 -8.12 -15.24 -8.42
CA LYS A 191 -8.85 -14.20 -7.67
C LYS A 191 -9.11 -12.94 -8.50
N ILE A 192 -8.17 -12.51 -9.35
CA ILE A 192 -8.32 -11.35 -10.23
C ILE A 192 -9.39 -11.62 -11.28
N LEU A 193 -9.31 -12.77 -11.96
CA LEU A 193 -10.27 -13.15 -13.01
C LEU A 193 -11.69 -13.35 -12.48
N LEU A 194 -11.82 -13.92 -11.28
CA LEU A 194 -13.10 -14.19 -10.65
C LEU A 194 -13.71 -12.98 -9.94
N HIS A 195 -12.96 -11.88 -9.77
CA HIS A 195 -13.49 -10.71 -9.06
C HIS A 195 -14.37 -9.84 -9.95
N GLY A 196 -15.66 -9.77 -9.63
CA GLY A 196 -16.60 -8.85 -10.31
C GLY A 196 -16.48 -7.37 -9.93
N ASN A 197 -15.47 -6.98 -9.14
CA ASN A 197 -15.26 -5.60 -8.69
C ASN A 197 -13.92 -5.09 -9.21
N SER A 198 -13.94 -4.08 -10.09
CA SER A 198 -12.76 -3.50 -10.73
C SER A 198 -11.73 -2.96 -9.73
N ASN A 199 -12.17 -2.29 -8.66
CA ASN A 199 -11.26 -1.78 -7.63
C ASN A 199 -10.54 -2.92 -6.91
N LYS A 200 -11.26 -4.02 -6.64
CA LYS A 200 -10.64 -5.16 -5.98
C LYS A 200 -9.70 -5.93 -6.90
N ALA A 201 -10.05 -6.05 -8.18
CA ALA A 201 -9.16 -6.59 -9.19
C ALA A 201 -7.86 -5.75 -9.30
N TRP A 202 -7.97 -4.42 -9.25
CA TRP A 202 -6.81 -3.52 -9.24
C TRP A 202 -5.92 -3.70 -8.00
N GLU A 203 -6.52 -3.80 -6.80
CA GLU A 203 -5.76 -4.10 -5.57
C GLU A 203 -5.01 -5.43 -5.65
N LEU A 204 -5.67 -6.48 -6.15
CA LEU A 204 -5.06 -7.81 -6.32
C LEU A 204 -3.97 -7.80 -7.39
N ALA A 205 -4.16 -7.06 -8.49
CA ALA A 205 -3.15 -6.88 -9.52
C ALA A 205 -1.90 -6.17 -8.96
N ARG A 206 -2.10 -5.18 -8.07
CA ARG A 206 -1.01 -4.51 -7.35
C ARG A 206 -0.29 -5.45 -6.39
N GLU A 207 -1.02 -6.30 -5.67
CA GLU A 207 -0.43 -7.34 -4.81
C GLU A 207 0.42 -8.32 -5.61
N LYS A 208 -0.10 -8.78 -6.75
CA LYS A 208 0.63 -9.63 -7.68
C LYS A 208 1.90 -8.95 -8.19
N PHE A 209 1.81 -7.66 -8.55
CA PHE A 209 2.99 -6.88 -8.97
C PHE A 209 4.07 -6.88 -7.89
N ARG A 210 3.70 -6.67 -6.61
CA ARG A 210 4.65 -6.68 -5.48
C ARG A 210 5.35 -8.03 -5.33
N LEU A 211 4.62 -9.14 -5.46
CA LEU A 211 5.19 -10.49 -5.42
C LEU A 211 6.17 -10.72 -6.58
N LYS A 212 5.77 -10.36 -7.80
CA LYS A 212 6.65 -10.45 -8.99
C LYS A 212 7.95 -9.67 -8.83
N ILE A 213 7.88 -8.45 -8.30
CA ILE A 213 9.08 -7.64 -8.04
C ILE A 213 9.99 -8.34 -7.03
N LYS A 214 9.43 -8.86 -5.92
CA LYS A 214 10.20 -9.61 -4.93
C LYS A 214 10.92 -10.82 -5.55
N ASP A 215 10.20 -11.60 -6.36
CA ASP A 215 10.78 -12.77 -7.04
C ASP A 215 11.84 -12.38 -8.08
N HIS A 216 11.66 -11.25 -8.76
CA HIS A 216 12.67 -10.74 -9.69
C HIS A 216 13.98 -10.40 -8.98
N TYR A 217 13.93 -9.67 -7.86
CA TYR A 217 15.11 -9.39 -7.05
C TYR A 217 15.74 -10.65 -6.46
N ARG A 218 14.91 -11.65 -6.10
CA ARG A 218 15.41 -12.96 -5.67
C ARG A 218 16.23 -13.63 -6.77
N GLN A 219 15.74 -13.62 -8.01
CA GLN A 219 16.44 -14.21 -9.14
C GLN A 219 17.74 -13.45 -9.45
N MET A 220 17.71 -12.11 -9.43
CA MET A 220 18.91 -11.29 -9.63
C MET A 220 20.03 -11.63 -8.63
N ILE A 221 19.69 -11.87 -7.36
CA ILE A 221 20.69 -12.28 -6.36
C ILE A 221 21.36 -13.60 -6.75
N LEU A 222 20.56 -14.57 -7.21
CA LEU A 222 21.10 -15.87 -7.63
C LEU A 222 22.01 -15.72 -8.84
N ASP A 223 21.58 -14.94 -9.82
CA ASP A 223 22.33 -14.72 -11.05
C ASP A 223 23.66 -14.01 -10.75
N ILE A 224 23.66 -12.92 -9.98
CA ILE A 224 24.87 -12.21 -9.57
C ILE A 224 25.81 -13.10 -8.76
N ALA A 225 25.27 -13.88 -7.81
CA ALA A 225 26.08 -14.80 -7.01
C ALA A 225 26.75 -15.87 -7.88
N HIS A 226 26.05 -16.37 -8.91
CA HIS A 226 26.63 -17.27 -9.90
C HIS A 226 27.72 -16.60 -10.73
N GLU A 227 27.49 -15.38 -11.21
CA GLU A 227 28.47 -14.60 -11.98
C GLU A 227 29.74 -14.31 -11.17
N GLU A 228 29.61 -13.75 -9.95
CA GLU A 228 30.76 -13.45 -9.08
C GLU A 228 31.59 -14.70 -8.79
N ARG A 229 30.93 -15.84 -8.55
CA ARG A 229 31.60 -17.13 -8.36
C ARG A 229 32.37 -17.56 -9.61
N LEU A 230 31.77 -17.44 -10.81
CA LEU A 230 32.43 -17.76 -12.08
C LEU A 230 33.63 -16.84 -12.33
N TYR A 231 33.51 -15.55 -12.04
CA TYR A 231 34.61 -14.59 -12.13
C TYR A 231 35.76 -14.96 -11.19
N GLY A 232 35.46 -15.33 -9.94
CA GLY A 232 36.45 -15.83 -8.99
C GLY A 232 37.21 -17.05 -9.52
N HIS A 233 36.48 -18.05 -10.05
CA HIS A 233 37.09 -19.23 -10.65
C HIS A 233 38.00 -18.89 -11.85
N LEU A 234 37.56 -17.99 -12.74
CA LEU A 234 38.35 -17.55 -13.90
C LEU A 234 39.60 -16.77 -13.48
N PHE A 235 39.49 -15.93 -12.45
CA PHE A 235 40.60 -15.19 -11.88
C PHE A 235 41.66 -16.13 -11.31
N ASP A 236 41.25 -17.15 -10.57
CA ASP A 236 42.14 -18.18 -10.03
C ASP A 236 42.87 -18.96 -11.13
N ILE A 237 42.16 -19.34 -12.20
CA ILE A 237 42.76 -20.01 -13.36
C ILE A 237 43.82 -19.11 -14.02
N ARG A 238 43.51 -17.82 -14.24
CA ARG A 238 44.45 -16.85 -14.81
C ARG A 238 45.68 -16.66 -13.94
N ASN A 239 45.51 -16.56 -12.62
CA ASN A 239 46.61 -16.42 -11.68
C ASN A 239 47.49 -17.67 -11.62
N LYS A 240 46.88 -18.87 -11.66
CA LYS A 240 47.62 -20.14 -11.76
C LYS A 240 48.44 -20.21 -13.05
N LYS A 241 47.89 -19.75 -14.18
CA LYS A 241 48.62 -19.69 -15.47
C LYS A 241 49.80 -18.72 -15.39
N ARG A 242 49.57 -17.48 -14.93
CA ARG A 242 50.65 -16.48 -14.78
C ARG A 242 51.80 -16.95 -13.89
N LYS A 243 51.50 -17.65 -12.79
CA LYS A 243 52.54 -18.22 -11.90
C LYS A 243 53.37 -19.32 -12.55
N ARG A 244 52.80 -20.09 -13.50
CA ARG A 244 53.55 -21.10 -14.25
C ARG A 244 54.50 -20.45 -15.25
N ASP A 245 54.00 -19.44 -15.97
CA ASP A 245 54.76 -18.74 -17.00
C ASP A 245 55.91 -17.90 -16.40
N ALA A 246 55.79 -17.42 -15.16
CA ALA A 246 56.84 -16.65 -14.46
C ALA A 246 57.89 -17.52 -13.74
N GLY A 247 57.68 -18.83 -13.64
CA GLY A 247 58.59 -19.77 -13.00
C GLY A 247 59.34 -20.69 -13.97
N SER A 248 59.20 -20.44 -15.28
CA SER A 248 59.93 -21.11 -16.37
C SER A 248 60.92 -20.12 -16.98
#